data_AF-A7TQP6-F1
#
_entry.id   AF-A7TQP6-F1
#
_cell.length_a   1.000
_cell.length_b   1.000
_cell.length_c   1.000
_cell.angle_alpha   90.00
_cell.angle_beta   90.00
_cell.angle_gamma   90.00
#
_symmetry.space_group_name_H-M   'P 1'
#
loop_
_entity.id
_entity.type
_entity.pdbx_description
1 polymer ?
#
loop_
_entity_poly.entity_id
_entity_poly.type
_entity_poly.pdbx_seq_one_letter_code
_entity_poly.pdbx_strand_id
1 'polypeptide(L)'
;MEAHPEEQIQKYISIFLWNIIRIIQFIIPVIASFSKEHPTLFLSLFSLFALYVIYRIFSNIISIIRRLFYILIILFGVFCYLRGFDQVLGKDIPMLYKLLIQDKNFETAIVQWTAYLTSTSVNGSAILFNFVKARVVEYVQDITRD
;
A
#
# COMPACT_ATOMS: atom_id res chain seq x y z
N MET A 1 -0.29 -39.21 25.28
CA MET A 1 -1.43 -38.64 24.51
C MET A 1 -1.10 -37.19 24.27
N GLU A 2 -0.38 -36.90 23.19
CA GLU A 2 -0.01 -35.53 22.81
C GLU A 2 -1.26 -34.85 22.25
N ALA A 3 -1.72 -33.77 22.88
CA ALA A 3 -2.88 -33.01 22.42
C ALA A 3 -2.56 -32.41 21.05
N HIS A 4 -3.36 -32.75 20.02
CA HIS A 4 -3.20 -32.24 18.66
C HIS A 4 -3.13 -30.70 18.69
N PRO A 5 -2.17 -30.06 17.99
CA PRO A 5 -1.99 -28.60 18.00
C PRO A 5 -3.27 -27.80 17.66
N GLU A 6 -4.13 -28.38 16.85
CA GLU A 6 -5.40 -27.79 16.39
C GLU A 6 -6.42 -27.63 17.53
N GLU A 7 -6.49 -28.58 18.46
CA GLU A 7 -7.41 -28.53 19.61
C GLU A 7 -7.01 -27.43 20.60
N GLN A 8 -5.71 -27.19 20.75
CA GLN A 8 -5.19 -26.13 21.61
C GLN A 8 -5.55 -24.75 21.03
N ILE A 9 -5.39 -24.56 19.71
CA ILE A 9 -5.73 -23.30 19.02
C ILE A 9 -7.23 -23.01 19.15
N GLN A 10 -8.10 -24.01 18.92
CA GLN A 10 -9.55 -23.85 19.07
C GLN A 10 -9.95 -23.45 20.51
N LYS A 11 -9.29 -24.04 21.52
CA LYS A 11 -9.53 -23.69 22.92
C LYS A 11 -9.11 -22.25 23.23
N TYR A 12 -7.96 -21.80 22.73
CA TYR A 12 -7.52 -20.40 22.90
C TYR A 12 -8.48 -19.41 22.22
N ILE A 13 -8.91 -19.69 20.99
CA ILE A 13 -9.89 -18.86 20.28
C ILE A 13 -11.20 -18.81 21.07
N SER A 14 -11.67 -19.94 21.59
CA SER A 14 -12.91 -20.02 22.37
C SER A 14 -12.85 -19.22 23.66
N ILE A 15 -11.74 -19.32 24.42
CA ILE A 15 -11.52 -18.54 25.65
C ILE A 15 -11.44 -17.04 25.32
N PHE A 16 -10.75 -16.68 24.24
CA PHE A 16 -10.62 -15.30 23.79
C PHE A 16 -11.97 -14.69 23.43
N LEU A 17 -12.77 -15.40 22.61
CA LEU A 17 -14.12 -14.98 22.24
C LEU A 17 -15.03 -14.86 23.48
N TRP A 18 -14.97 -15.83 24.39
CA TRP A 18 -15.77 -15.81 25.61
C TRP A 18 -15.44 -14.60 26.49
N ASN A 19 -14.16 -14.27 26.64
CA ASN A 19 -13.73 -13.08 27.36
C ASN A 19 -14.21 -11.78 26.69
N ILE A 20 -14.13 -11.68 25.36
CA ILE A 20 -14.66 -10.52 24.62
C ILE A 20 -16.16 -10.37 24.88
N ILE A 21 -16.92 -11.45 24.74
CA ILE A 21 -18.38 -11.43 24.94
C ILE A 21 -18.71 -10.98 26.36
N ARG A 22 -18.00 -11.49 27.37
CA ARG A 22 -18.22 -11.12 28.78
C ARG A 22 -17.93 -9.64 29.03
N ILE A 23 -16.86 -9.11 28.45
CA ILE A 23 -16.51 -7.68 28.54
C ILE A 23 -17.61 -6.83 27.90
N ILE A 24 -18.08 -7.21 26.70
CA ILE A 24 -19.16 -6.50 26.00
C ILE A 24 -20.44 -6.51 26.83
N GLN A 25 -20.82 -7.67 27.37
CA GLN A 25 -22.01 -7.83 28.21
C GLN A 25 -21.96 -7.01 29.50
N PHE A 26 -20.77 -6.77 30.05
CA PHE A 26 -20.59 -5.89 31.21
C PHE A 26 -20.63 -4.40 30.82
N ILE A 27 -20.01 -4.04 29.69
CA ILE A 27 -19.90 -2.65 29.24
C ILE A 27 -21.24 -2.08 28.76
N ILE A 28 -22.05 -2.86 28.02
CA ILE A 28 -23.34 -2.41 27.48
C ILE A 28 -24.27 -1.83 28.56
N PRO A 29 -24.58 -2.53 29.68
CA PRO A 29 -25.47 -2.00 30.71
C PRO A 29 -24.87 -0.79 31.43
N VAL A 30 -23.54 -0.77 31.63
CA VAL A 30 -22.85 0.39 32.24
C VAL A 30 -22.99 1.63 31.36
N ILE A 31 -22.76 1.50 30.05
CA ILE A 31 -22.96 2.58 29.08
C ILE A 31 -24.42 3.01 29.04
N ALA A 32 -25.36 2.06 29.07
CA ALA A 32 -26.80 2.35 29.02
C ALA A 32 -27.27 3.13 30.26
N SER A 33 -26.79 2.77 31.46
CA SER A 33 -27.10 3.50 32.69
C SER A 33 -26.46 4.88 32.69
N PHE A 34 -25.18 4.99 32.31
CA PHE A 34 -24.47 6.26 32.24
C PHE A 34 -25.09 7.25 31.22
N SER A 35 -25.53 6.74 30.07
CA SER A 35 -26.25 7.51 29.05
C SER A 35 -27.57 8.08 29.57
N LYS A 36 -28.30 7.33 30.41
CA LYS A 36 -29.56 7.78 31.02
C LYS A 36 -29.33 8.83 32.11
N GLU A 37 -28.30 8.66 32.92
CA GLU A 37 -27.99 9.58 34.03
C GLU A 37 -27.37 10.90 33.54
N HIS A 38 -26.56 10.86 32.48
CA HIS A 38 -25.84 12.03 31.96
C HIS A 38 -25.86 12.12 30.42
N PRO A 39 -27.03 12.41 29.81
CA PRO A 39 -27.21 12.36 28.35
C PRO A 39 -26.33 13.36 27.60
N THR A 40 -26.14 14.57 28.14
CA THR A 40 -25.32 15.62 27.51
C THR A 40 -23.83 15.28 27.54
N LEU A 41 -23.31 14.76 28.65
CA LEU A 41 -21.92 14.31 28.78
C LEU A 41 -21.65 13.09 27.90
N PHE A 42 -22.58 12.13 27.86
CA PHE A 42 -22.47 10.96 26.99
C PHE A 42 -22.40 11.36 25.51
N LEU A 43 -23.28 12.26 25.07
CA LEU A 43 -23.27 12.77 23.69
C LEU A 43 -21.96 13.48 23.35
N SER A 44 -21.44 14.31 24.27
CA SER A 44 -20.18 15.03 24.07
C SER A 44 -18.98 14.08 23.97
N LEU A 45 -18.88 13.10 24.88
CA LEU A 45 -17.82 12.09 24.84
C LEU A 45 -17.90 11.22 23.59
N PHE A 46 -19.10 10.80 23.21
CA PHE A 46 -19.31 10.03 21.99
C PHE A 46 -18.93 10.83 20.74
N SER A 47 -19.31 12.11 20.68
CA SER A 47 -18.94 13.00 19.58
C SER A 47 -17.43 13.19 19.48
N LEU A 48 -16.74 13.41 20.61
CA LEU A 48 -15.29 13.53 20.67
C LEU A 48 -14.60 12.23 20.23
N PHE A 49 -15.11 11.09 20.65
CA PHE A 49 -14.61 9.78 20.22
C PHE A 49 -14.81 9.57 18.72
N ALA A 50 -15.99 9.87 18.19
CA ALA A 50 -16.27 9.77 16.75
C ALA A 50 -15.34 10.68 15.94
N LEU A 51 -15.12 11.92 16.40
CA LEU A 51 -14.21 12.86 15.76
C LEU A 51 -12.76 12.36 15.78
N TYR A 52 -12.31 11.78 16.89
CA TYR A 52 -11.00 11.15 16.99
C TYR A 52 -10.83 9.98 16.01
N VAL A 53 -11.83 9.10 15.90
CA VAL A 53 -11.82 7.97 14.96
C VAL A 53 -11.74 8.49 13.52
N ILE A 54 -12.57 9.48 13.17
CA ILE A 54 -12.54 10.13 11.85
C ILE A 54 -11.16 10.71 11.57
N TYR A 55 -10.61 11.50 12.49
CA TYR A 55 -9.28 12.09 12.36
C TYR A 55 -8.20 11.03 12.14
N ARG A 56 -8.26 9.91 12.86
CA ARG A 56 -7.31 8.81 12.73
C ARG A 56 -7.43 8.11 11.37
N ILE A 57 -8.65 7.92 10.87
CA ILE A 57 -8.89 7.39 9.52
C ILE A 57 -8.28 8.33 8.48
N PHE A 58 -8.56 9.64 8.55
CA PHE A 58 -7.99 10.62 7.63
C PHE A 58 -6.46 10.65 7.68
N SER A 59 -5.88 10.62 8.88
CA SER A 59 -4.42 10.60 9.06
C SER A 59 -3.79 9.35 8.43
N ASN A 60 -4.43 8.19 8.57
CA ASN A 60 -3.98 6.95 7.95
C ASN A 60 -4.09 7.02 6.42
N ILE A 61 -5.21 7.51 5.88
CA ILE A 61 -5.39 7.71 4.44
C ILE A 61 -4.29 8.63 3.89
N ILE A 62 -4.04 9.76 4.53
CA ILE A 62 -2.98 10.70 4.13
C ILE A 62 -1.61 10.03 4.17
N SER A 63 -1.33 9.20 5.19
CA SER A 63 -0.08 8.44 5.28
C SER A 63 0.10 7.46 4.13
N ILE A 64 -0.97 6.76 3.73
CA ILE A 64 -0.97 5.83 2.61
C ILE A 64 -0.75 6.59 1.30
N ILE A 65 -1.51 7.68 1.07
CA ILE A 65 -1.37 8.52 -0.13
C ILE A 65 0.06 9.05 -0.24
N ARG A 66 0.65 9.54 0.87
CA ARG A 66 2.02 10.06 0.88
C ARG A 66 3.04 8.98 0.50
N ARG A 67 2.89 7.77 1.03
CA ARG A 67 3.75 6.62 0.67
C ARG A 67 3.59 6.23 -0.80
N LEU A 68 2.36 6.15 -1.30
CA LEU A 68 2.08 5.88 -2.71
C LEU A 68 2.67 6.95 -3.62
N PHE A 69 2.59 8.23 -3.23
CA PHE A 69 3.16 9.34 -3.98
C PHE A 69 4.68 9.25 -4.07
N TYR A 70 5.38 8.89 -2.98
CA TYR A 70 6.82 8.65 -3.05
C TYR A 70 7.18 7.51 -3.99
N ILE A 71 6.44 6.40 -3.95
CA ILE A 71 6.64 5.28 -4.88
C ILE A 71 6.40 5.73 -6.32
N LEU A 72 5.36 6.53 -6.57
CA LEU A 72 5.06 7.07 -7.89
C LEU A 72 6.19 7.96 -8.41
N ILE A 73 6.76 8.82 -7.57
CA ILE A 73 7.91 9.67 -7.95
C ILE A 73 9.12 8.80 -8.29
N ILE A 74 9.43 7.79 -7.48
CA ILE A 74 10.55 6.89 -7.73
C ILE A 74 10.34 6.15 -9.07
N LEU A 75 9.15 5.60 -9.29
CA LEU A 75 8.79 4.96 -10.54
C LEU A 75 8.92 5.93 -11.72
N PHE A 76 8.38 7.14 -11.61
CA PHE A 76 8.50 8.16 -12.64
C PHE A 76 9.97 8.50 -12.94
N GLY A 77 10.80 8.65 -11.92
CA GLY A 77 12.25 8.85 -12.08
C GLY A 77 12.93 7.69 -12.82
N VAL A 78 12.58 6.45 -12.48
CA VAL A 78 13.08 5.26 -13.19
C VAL A 78 12.61 5.25 -14.65
N PHE A 79 11.34 5.57 -14.92
CA PHE A 79 10.80 5.66 -16.29
C PHE A 79 11.51 6.74 -17.10
N CYS A 80 11.70 7.94 -16.53
CA CYS A 80 12.45 9.02 -17.17
C CYS A 80 13.90 8.66 -17.42
N TYR A 81 14.54 7.92 -16.50
CA TYR A 81 15.90 7.41 -16.69
C TYR A 81 15.98 6.41 -17.84
N LEU A 82 15.03 5.48 -17.93
CA LEU A 82 15.03 4.41 -18.95
C LEU A 82 14.69 4.90 -20.37
N ARG A 83 13.86 5.94 -20.49
CA ARG A 83 13.29 6.37 -21.79
C ARG A 83 13.62 7.80 -22.19
N GLY A 84 14.15 8.59 -21.27
CA GLY A 84 14.27 10.03 -21.42
C GLY A 84 12.98 10.76 -21.00
N PHE A 85 13.16 11.94 -20.41
CA PHE A 85 12.09 12.76 -19.87
C PHE A 85 11.05 13.16 -20.93
N ASP A 86 11.51 13.56 -22.12
CA ASP A 86 10.65 14.03 -23.21
C ASP A 86 9.72 12.93 -23.76
N GLN A 87 10.22 11.69 -23.80
CA GLN A 87 9.42 10.56 -24.29
C GLN A 87 8.37 10.14 -23.25
N VAL A 88 8.71 10.17 -21.97
CA VAL A 88 7.77 9.84 -20.90
C VAL A 88 6.63 10.86 -20.81
N LEU A 89 6.95 12.15 -20.79
CA LEU A 89 5.92 13.19 -20.72
C LEU A 89 5.15 13.35 -22.03
N GLY A 90 5.83 13.26 -23.17
CA GLY A 90 5.24 13.55 -24.48
C GLY A 90 4.45 12.39 -25.09
N LYS A 91 4.73 11.14 -24.71
CA LYS A 91 4.10 9.96 -25.33
C LYS A 91 3.57 8.96 -24.32
N ASP A 92 4.36 8.57 -23.31
CA ASP A 92 3.98 7.49 -22.39
C ASP A 92 2.78 7.89 -21.50
N ILE A 93 2.79 9.09 -20.90
CA ILE A 93 1.68 9.59 -20.08
C ILE A 93 0.41 9.84 -20.92
N PRO A 94 0.45 10.55 -22.07
CA PRO A 94 -0.73 10.76 -22.89
C PRO A 94 -1.35 9.45 -23.41
N MET A 95 -0.52 8.44 -23.71
CA MET A 95 -1.01 7.13 -24.14
C MET A 95 -1.68 6.38 -22.98
N LEU A 96 -1.08 6.35 -21.79
CA LEU A 96 -1.71 5.79 -20.59
C LEU A 96 -3.05 6.47 -20.29
N TYR A 97 -3.10 7.81 -20.38
CA TYR A 97 -4.31 8.59 -20.14
C TYR A 97 -5.42 8.24 -21.15
N LYS A 98 -5.08 8.11 -22.43
CA LYS A 98 -6.03 7.67 -23.47
C LYS A 98 -6.57 6.27 -23.18
N LEU A 99 -5.72 5.33 -22.79
CA LEU A 99 -6.12 3.97 -22.45
C LEU A 99 -7.05 3.93 -21.23
N LEU A 100 -6.76 4.72 -20.20
CA LEU A 100 -7.59 4.80 -18.99
C LEU A 100 -8.98 5.40 -19.23
N ILE A 101 -9.10 6.33 -20.18
CA ILE A 101 -10.39 6.94 -20.54
C ILE A 101 -11.19 6.03 -21.47
N GLN A 102 -10.51 5.32 -22.36
CA GLN A 102 -11.14 4.51 -23.40
C GLN A 102 -11.58 3.14 -22.89
N ASP A 103 -10.82 2.52 -21.99
CA ASP A 103 -11.12 1.20 -21.44
C ASP A 103 -11.86 1.30 -20.09
N LYS A 104 -13.02 0.64 -19.99
CA LYS A 104 -13.74 0.52 -18.70
C LYS A 104 -13.05 -0.45 -17.73
N ASN A 105 -12.16 -1.31 -18.23
CA ASN A 105 -11.44 -2.32 -17.48
C ASN A 105 -9.97 -1.93 -17.32
N PHE A 106 -9.59 -1.60 -16.08
CA PHE A 106 -8.23 -1.21 -15.70
C PHE A 106 -7.18 -2.27 -16.06
N GLU A 107 -7.53 -3.55 -15.95
CA GLU A 107 -6.66 -4.67 -16.30
C GLU A 107 -6.27 -4.64 -17.79
N THR A 108 -7.24 -4.40 -18.67
CA THR A 108 -7.02 -4.31 -20.11
C THR A 108 -6.14 -3.12 -20.48
N ALA A 109 -6.35 -1.97 -19.83
CA ALA A 109 -5.53 -0.78 -20.01
C ALA A 109 -4.06 -1.02 -19.58
N ILE A 110 -3.83 -1.72 -18.46
CA ILE A 110 -2.48 -2.08 -18.01
C ILE A 110 -1.81 -3.05 -19.00
N VAL A 111 -2.52 -4.07 -19.47
CA VAL A 111 -1.95 -5.05 -20.41
C VAL A 111 -1.53 -4.37 -21.72
N GLN A 112 -2.37 -3.49 -22.26
CA GLN A 112 -2.04 -2.74 -23.47
C GLN A 112 -0.88 -1.76 -23.25
N TRP A 113 -0.87 -1.08 -22.09
CA TRP A 113 0.21 -0.17 -21.76
C TRP A 113 1.54 -0.90 -21.58
N THR A 114 1.57 -2.00 -20.84
CA THR A 114 2.79 -2.82 -20.64
C THR A 114 3.29 -3.45 -21.95
N ALA A 115 2.41 -3.85 -22.87
CA ALA A 115 2.79 -4.31 -24.20
C ALA A 115 3.46 -3.19 -25.02
N TYR A 116 2.88 -1.98 -25.01
CA TYR A 116 3.48 -0.79 -25.63
C TYR A 116 4.83 -0.42 -25.00
N LEU A 117 4.91 -0.49 -23.67
CA LEU A 117 6.15 -0.21 -22.97
C LEU A 117 7.22 -1.22 -23.41
N THR A 118 6.92 -2.51 -23.42
CA THR A 118 7.88 -3.58 -23.76
C THR A 118 8.40 -3.43 -25.18
N SER A 119 7.53 -3.16 -26.17
CA SER A 119 7.93 -3.00 -27.57
C SER A 119 8.80 -1.76 -27.83
N THR A 120 8.70 -0.75 -26.98
CA THR A 120 9.42 0.52 -27.12
C THR A 120 10.70 0.60 -26.25
N SER A 121 10.95 -0.37 -25.35
CA SER A 121 12.00 -0.28 -24.32
C SER A 121 13.43 -0.64 -24.76
N VAL A 122 13.66 -0.87 -26.06
CA VAL A 122 14.90 -1.45 -26.60
C VAL A 122 16.18 -0.65 -26.28
N ASN A 123 16.07 0.65 -25.96
CA ASN A 123 17.25 1.50 -25.72
C ASN A 123 17.72 1.58 -24.25
N GLY A 124 16.84 1.38 -23.26
CA GLY A 124 17.20 1.56 -21.84
C GLY A 124 17.93 0.37 -21.22
N SER A 125 17.59 -0.86 -21.65
CA SER A 125 18.21 -2.10 -21.16
C SER A 125 19.67 -2.23 -21.60
N ALA A 126 20.01 -1.77 -22.81
CA ALA A 126 21.39 -1.76 -23.30
C ALA A 126 22.29 -0.83 -22.48
N ILE A 127 21.78 0.33 -22.04
CA ILE A 127 22.54 1.29 -21.23
C ILE A 127 22.74 0.77 -19.81
N LEU A 128 21.70 0.20 -19.18
CA LEU A 128 21.80 -0.43 -17.86
C LEU A 128 22.73 -1.64 -17.89
N PHE A 129 22.62 -2.49 -18.91
CA PHE A 129 23.52 -3.61 -19.13
C PHE A 129 24.96 -3.14 -19.32
N ASN A 130 25.20 -2.10 -20.13
CA ASN A 130 26.53 -1.53 -20.34
C ASN A 130 27.09 -0.86 -19.08
N PHE A 131 26.27 -0.18 -18.29
CA PHE A 131 26.69 0.46 -17.03
C PHE A 131 27.03 -0.58 -15.95
N VAL A 132 26.19 -1.60 -15.78
CA VAL A 132 26.44 -2.70 -14.84
C VAL A 132 27.67 -3.49 -15.29
N LYS A 133 27.79 -3.79 -16.59
CA LYS A 133 28.98 -4.43 -17.16
C LYS A 133 30.25 -3.61 -16.91
N ALA A 134 30.20 -2.29 -17.11
CA ALA A 134 31.35 -1.40 -16.87
C ALA A 134 31.79 -1.43 -15.40
N ARG A 135 30.84 -1.36 -14.45
CA ARG A 135 31.14 -1.40 -13.01
C ARG A 135 31.64 -2.76 -12.53
N VAL A 136 31.11 -3.85 -13.08
CA VAL A 136 31.60 -5.20 -12.77
C VAL A 136 33.02 -5.41 -13.29
N VAL A 137 33.35 -4.89 -14.48
CA VAL A 137 34.71 -4.97 -15.04
C VAL A 137 35.71 -4.17 -14.21
N GLU A 138 35.37 -2.95 -13.78
CA GLU A 138 36.22 -2.16 -12.86
C GLU A 138 36.49 -2.92 -11.57
N TYR A 139 35.45 -3.49 -10.94
CA TYR A 139 35.58 -4.18 -9.66
C TYR A 139 36.41 -5.47 -9.76
N VAL A 140 36.27 -6.22 -10.86
CA VAL A 140 37.10 -7.40 -11.12
C VAL A 140 38.56 -7.02 -11.39
N GLN A 141 38.81 -5.91 -12.08
CA GLN A 141 40.18 -5.44 -12.33
C GLN A 141 40.89 -4.96 -11.06
N ASP A 142 40.17 -4.35 -10.11
CA ASP A 142 40.70 -4.00 -8.78
C ASP A 142 41.07 -5.25 -7.99
N ILE A 143 40.19 -6.26 -7.94
CA ILE A 143 40.44 -7.53 -7.21
C ILE A 143 41.60 -8.34 -7.80
N THR A 144 41.85 -8.23 -9.11
CA THR A 144 42.92 -8.98 -9.79
C THR A 144 44.27 -8.24 -9.75
N ARG A 145 44.30 -7.02 -9.19
CA ARG A 145 45.51 -6.20 -9.00
C ARG A 145 46.12 -6.29 -7.60
N ASP A 146 45.36 -6.80 -6.64
CA ASP A 146 45.83 -7.26 -5.32
C ASP A 146 46.29 -8.73 -5.37
#